data_AF-A0A8X6RM00-F1
#
_entry.id   AF-A0A8X6RM00-F1
#
_cell.length_a   1.000
_cell.length_b   1.000
_cell.length_c   1.000
_cell.angle_alpha   90.00
_cell.angle_beta   90.00
_cell.angle_gamma   90.00
#
_symmetry.space_group_name_H-M   'P 1'
#
loop_
_entity.id
_entity.type
_entity.pdbx_description
1 polymer ?
#
loop_
_entity_poly.entity_id
_entity_poly.type
_entity_poly.pdbx_seq_one_letter_code
_entity_poly.pdbx_strand_id
1 'polypeptide(L)'
;MNATLLQQHLRSDNSTTVSTQTVRNRLHGVGQYARRSMVCVRLTSSHRRDHREWAREHVNLSRNEWSNVLFSDESRFFVYPDNWRIFI
;
A
#
# COMPACT_ATOMS: atom_id res chain seq x y z
N MET A 1 -10.76 3.92 -1.67
CA MET A 1 -11.57 4.53 -2.73
C MET A 1 -11.87 5.97 -2.33
N ASN A 2 -11.60 6.98 -3.18
CA ASN A 2 -11.83 8.39 -2.81
C ASN A 2 -13.22 8.85 -3.29
N ALA A 3 -13.77 9.90 -2.66
CA ALA A 3 -15.12 10.39 -2.97
C ALA A 3 -15.26 10.95 -4.41
N THR A 4 -14.16 11.39 -5.01
CA THR A 4 -14.13 11.93 -6.38
C THR A 4 -14.32 10.83 -7.42
N LEU A 5 -13.60 9.71 -7.30
CA LEU A 5 -13.76 8.55 -8.19
C LEU A 5 -15.17 7.98 -8.11
N LEU A 6 -15.73 7.88 -6.90
CA LEU A 6 -17.11 7.44 -6.69
C LEU A 6 -18.13 8.38 -7.34
N GLN A 7 -17.92 9.69 -7.23
CA GLN A 7 -18.78 10.67 -7.88
C GLN A 7 -18.70 10.60 -9.41
N GLN A 8 -17.52 10.33 -9.97
CA GLN A 8 -17.36 10.10 -11.42
C GLN A 8 -18.09 8.83 -11.88
N HIS A 9 -17.95 7.71 -11.15
CA HIS A 9 -18.68 6.49 -11.44
C HIS A 9 -20.21 6.67 -11.36
N LEU A 10 -20.71 7.34 -10.32
CA LEU A 10 -22.15 7.59 -10.18
C LEU A 10 -22.72 8.47 -11.30
N ARG A 11 -21.88 9.38 -11.84
CA ARG A 11 -22.24 10.19 -12.99
C ARG A 11 -22.23 9.40 -14.29
N SER A 12 -21.25 8.52 -14.51
CA SER A 12 -21.18 7.70 -15.73
C SER A 12 -22.25 6.62 -15.78
N ASP A 13 -22.53 5.97 -14.64
CA ASP A 13 -23.31 4.73 -14.62
C ASP A 13 -24.81 5.00 -14.43
N ASN A 14 -25.17 6.05 -13.69
CA ASN A 14 -26.56 6.33 -13.31
C ASN A 14 -27.05 7.71 -13.77
N SER A 15 -26.28 8.43 -14.59
CA SER A 15 -26.54 9.84 -14.97
C SER A 15 -26.84 10.76 -13.77
N THR A 16 -26.45 10.35 -12.57
CA THR A 16 -26.85 11.02 -11.34
C THR A 16 -25.77 12.01 -10.95
N THR A 17 -26.12 13.30 -10.95
CA THR A 17 -25.18 14.35 -10.57
C THR A 17 -25.24 14.56 -9.06
N VAL A 18 -24.40 13.82 -8.33
CA VAL A 18 -24.18 14.04 -6.89
C VAL A 18 -22.97 14.92 -6.64
N SER A 19 -23.02 15.73 -5.57
CA SER A 19 -21.86 16.47 -5.11
C SER A 19 -20.87 15.52 -4.42
N THR A 20 -19.58 15.83 -4.48
CA THR A 20 -18.56 15.08 -3.73
C THR A 20 -18.77 15.17 -2.21
N GLN A 21 -19.42 16.23 -1.72
CA GLN A 21 -19.78 16.37 -0.31
C GLN A 21 -20.85 15.35 0.11
N THR A 22 -21.87 15.15 -0.72
CA THR A 22 -22.91 14.14 -0.48
C THR A 22 -22.29 12.75 -0.40
N VAL A 23 -21.36 12.44 -1.31
CA VAL A 23 -20.62 11.16 -1.31
C VAL A 23 -19.81 11.00 -0.02
N ARG A 24 -19.05 12.01 0.41
CA ARG A 24 -18.30 11.97 1.68
C ARG A 24 -19.21 11.76 2.88
N ASN A 25 -20.31 12.49 2.98
CA ASN A 25 -21.25 12.37 4.09
C ASN A 25 -21.84 10.96 4.18
N ARG A 26 -22.20 10.36 3.03
CA ARG A 26 -22.70 8.99 2.97
C ARG A 26 -21.64 7.97 3.39
N LEU A 27 -20.40 8.12 2.91
CA LEU A 27 -19.28 7.26 3.31
C LEU A 27 -19.00 7.37 4.81
N HIS A 28 -18.98 8.57 5.37
CA HIS A 28 -18.79 8.78 6.80
C HIS A 28 -19.93 8.20 7.63
N GLY A 29 -21.18 8.29 7.16
CA GLY A 29 -22.33 7.68 7.82
C GLY A 29 -22.25 6.16 7.97
N VAL A 30 -21.48 5.48 7.12
CA VAL A 30 -21.18 4.04 7.22
C VAL A 30 -19.77 3.75 7.75
N GLY A 31 -19.09 4.75 8.32
CA GLY A 31 -17.76 4.60 8.92
C GLY A 31 -16.60 4.45 7.92
N GLN A 32 -16.81 4.74 6.63
CA GLN A 32 -15.76 4.71 5.63
C GLN A 32 -15.06 6.06 5.52
N TYR A 33 -13.77 6.07 5.87
CA TYR A 33 -12.91 7.24 5.80
C TYR A 33 -11.81 7.05 4.76
N ALA A 34 -11.47 8.12 4.05
CA ALA A 34 -10.33 8.11 3.14
C ALA A 34 -9.01 8.00 3.94
N ARG A 35 -8.10 7.14 3.47
CA ARG A 35 -6.73 7.04 3.96
C ARG A 35 -5.75 7.23 2.82
N ARG A 36 -4.57 7.80 3.12
CA ARG A 36 -3.47 7.85 2.15
C ARG A 36 -3.00 6.41 1.91
N SER A 37 -2.85 6.03 0.64
CA SER A 37 -2.24 4.75 0.29
C SER A 37 -0.82 4.71 0.84
N MET A 38 -0.40 3.54 1.33
CA MET A 38 1.00 3.31 1.63
C MET A 38 1.83 3.51 0.35
N VAL A 39 2.98 4.15 0.48
CA VAL A 39 3.96 4.23 -0.60
C VAL A 39 4.70 2.90 -0.58
N CYS A 40 4.54 2.10 -1.63
CA CYS A 40 5.22 0.82 -1.77
C CYS A 40 5.78 0.70 -3.18
N VAL A 41 6.90 -0.01 -3.32
CA VAL A 41 7.39 -0.42 -4.62
C VAL A 41 6.33 -1.30 -5.31
N ARG A 42 6.04 -0.99 -6.57
CA ARG A 42 5.09 -1.79 -7.37
C ARG A 42 5.72 -3.14 -7.69
N LEU A 43 5.20 -4.20 -7.10
CA LEU A 43 5.60 -5.57 -7.40
C LEU A 43 4.89 -6.08 -8.66
N THR A 44 5.62 -6.77 -9.52
CA THR A 44 5.04 -7.54 -10.62
C THR A 44 4.27 -8.75 -10.07
N SER A 45 3.42 -9.37 -10.90
CA SER A 45 2.71 -10.59 -10.51
C SER A 45 3.67 -11.72 -10.12
N SER A 46 4.80 -11.87 -10.82
CA SER A 46 5.83 -12.86 -10.48
C SER A 46 6.42 -12.58 -9.10
N HIS A 47 6.89 -11.36 -8.84
CA HIS A 47 7.48 -11.01 -7.54
C HIS A 47 6.51 -11.31 -6.39
N ARG A 48 5.21 -11.01 -6.57
CA ARG A 48 4.21 -11.31 -5.53
C ARG A 48 4.03 -12.81 -5.28
N ARG A 49 4.10 -13.64 -6.32
CA ARG A 49 4.04 -15.10 -6.18
C ARG A 49 5.30 -15.61 -5.48
N ASP A 50 6.46 -15.22 -5.97
CA ASP A 50 7.75 -15.70 -5.49
C ASP A 50 7.96 -15.30 -4.02
N HIS A 51 7.63 -14.06 -3.64
CA HIS A 51 7.67 -13.62 -2.23
C HIS A 51 6.69 -14.40 -1.35
N ARG A 52 5.51 -14.74 -1.86
CA ARG A 52 4.50 -15.50 -1.10
C ARG A 52 4.93 -16.95 -0.89
N GLU A 53 5.51 -17.58 -1.90
CA GLU A 53 6.04 -18.95 -1.82
C GLU A 53 7.19 -19.00 -0.84
N TRP A 54 8.17 -18.10 -0.97
CA TRP A 54 9.28 -17.98 -0.03
C TRP A 54 8.78 -17.79 1.41
N ALA A 55 7.84 -16.86 1.63
CA ALA A 55 7.30 -16.63 2.97
C ALA A 55 6.59 -17.88 3.54
N ARG A 56 5.88 -18.65 2.71
CA ARG A 56 5.20 -19.89 3.14
C ARG A 56 6.18 -20.97 3.55
N GLU A 57 7.27 -21.12 2.80
CA GLU A 57 8.33 -22.08 3.11
C GLU A 57 9.05 -21.72 4.42
N HIS A 58 9.23 -20.43 4.69
CA HIS A 58 10.06 -19.94 5.79
C HIS A 58 9.28 -19.51 7.04
N VAL A 59 7.93 -19.51 7.02
CA VAL A 59 7.09 -19.03 8.15
C VAL A 59 7.29 -19.80 9.45
N ASN A 60 7.64 -21.09 9.35
CA ASN A 60 7.80 -21.99 10.49
C ASN A 60 9.27 -22.15 10.92
N LEU A 61 10.20 -21.42 10.32
CA LEU A 61 11.60 -21.50 10.73
C LEU A 61 11.77 -21.02 12.17
N SER A 62 12.48 -21.83 12.95
CA SER A 62 12.80 -21.55 14.33
C SER A 62 13.87 -20.47 14.45
N ARG A 63 13.99 -19.86 15.64
CA ARG A 63 15.01 -18.84 15.92
C ARG A 63 16.43 -19.34 15.66
N ASN A 64 16.71 -20.61 15.95
CA ASN A 64 18.03 -21.21 15.75
C ASN A 64 18.34 -21.42 14.26
N GLU A 65 17.32 -21.63 13.43
CA GLU A 65 17.50 -21.70 11.98
C GLU A 65 17.77 -20.30 11.41
N TRP A 66 17.02 -19.29 11.87
CA TRP A 66 17.28 -17.90 11.50
C TRP A 66 18.65 -17.40 11.93
N SER A 67 19.21 -17.88 13.06
CA SER A 67 20.55 -17.47 13.51
C SER A 67 21.69 -17.93 12.60
N ASN A 68 21.43 -18.89 11.70
CA ASN A 68 22.41 -19.35 10.72
C ASN A 68 22.35 -18.55 9.40
N VAL A 69 21.42 -17.61 9.25
CA VAL A 69 21.25 -16.81 8.04
C VAL A 69 22.02 -15.50 8.17
N LEU A 70 22.99 -15.28 7.28
CA LEU A 70 23.65 -13.99 7.13
C LEU A 70 22.92 -13.13 6.10
N PHE A 71 22.34 -12.02 6.53
CA PHE A 71 21.73 -11.03 5.63
C PHE A 71 22.78 -10.01 5.18
N SER A 72 22.77 -9.67 3.90
CA SER A 72 23.61 -8.62 3.31
C SER A 72 22.80 -7.80 2.32
N ASP A 73 22.96 -6.48 2.35
CA ASP A 73 22.38 -5.55 1.38
C ASP A 73 23.25 -4.29 1.30
N GLU A 74 23.12 -3.53 0.22
CA GLU A 74 23.82 -2.26 0.03
C GLU A 74 22.89 -1.08 0.34
N SER A 75 23.31 -0.21 1.25
CA SER A 75 22.57 1.02 1.59
C SER A 75 23.36 2.26 1.20
N ARG A 76 22.65 3.27 0.69
CA ARG A 76 23.22 4.59 0.39
C ARG A 76 23.09 5.50 1.61
N PHE A 77 24.20 6.10 2.02
CA PHE A 77 24.23 7.07 3.11
C PHE A 77 24.59 8.45 2.57
N PHE A 78 23.89 9.48 3.07
CA PHE A 78 24.16 10.87 2.71
C PHE A 78 24.91 11.56 3.86
N VAL A 79 25.98 12.30 3.53
CA VAL A 79 26.79 13.05 4.50
C VAL A 79 26.05 14.28 5.04
N TYR A 80 25.11 14.82 4.27
CA TYR A 80 24.18 15.87 4.68
C TYR A 80 22.76 15.45 4.28
N PRO A 81 21.76 15.50 5.18
CA PRO A 81 20.41 15.08 4.85
C PRO A 81 19.74 16.11 3.91
N ASP A 82 19.40 15.69 2.69
CA ASP A 82 18.48 16.45 1.84
C ASP A 82 17.03 16.13 2.23
N ASN A 83 16.49 16.98 3.09
CA ASN A 83 15.06 17.12 3.41
C ASN A 83 14.22 15.81 3.35
N TRP A 84 14.33 14.99 4.40
CA TRP A 84 13.33 14.00 4.88
C TRP A 84 12.71 13.02 3.87
N ARG A 85 13.35 12.76 2.72
CA ARG A 85 12.84 11.76 1.77
C ARG A 85 13.21 10.36 2.24
N ILE A 86 12.19 9.59 2.61
CA ILE A 86 12.32 8.14 2.80
C ILE A 86 12.45 7.52 1.40
N PHE A 87 13.63 6.99 1.09
CA PHE A 87 13.81 6.10 -0.06
C PHE A 87 13.28 4.71 0.37
N ILE A 88 12.21 4.25 -0.29
CA ILE A 88 11.64 2.90 -0.14
C ILE A 88 12.12 2.06 -1.31
#